data_AF-A0A935NJB7-F1
#
_entry.id   AF-A0A935NJB7-F1
#
_cell.length_a   1.000
_cell.length_b   1.000
_cell.length_c   1.000
_cell.angle_alpha   90.00
_cell.angle_beta   90.00
_cell.angle_gamma   90.00
#
_symmetry.space_group_name_H-M   'P 1'
#
loop_
_entity.id
_entity.type
_entity.pdbx_description
1 polymer ?
#
loop_
_entity_poly.entity_id
_entity_poly.type
_entity_poly.pdbx_seq_one_letter_code
_entity_poly.pdbx_strand_id
1 'polypeptide(L)'
;MKFSNILWSALKAIFAPNEEAKTYRERRVKFENNGRSGYVIFTEGYKSIRLYTEIGGGNCIFYVVIPSRDEWEKQTEYSLDERDEILKFIADECLKQQTSKAKAFYEVEEKHIVFYKK
;
A
#
# COMPACT_ATOMS: atom_id res chain seq x y z
N MET A 1 9.54 19.03 46.45
CA MET A 1 9.93 19.99 45.38
C MET A 1 8.81 20.03 44.35
N LYS A 2 8.19 21.21 44.13
CA LYS A 2 7.18 21.40 43.08
C LYS A 2 7.89 21.94 41.84
N PHE A 3 8.00 21.14 40.78
CA PHE A 3 8.49 21.62 39.49
C PHE A 3 7.48 22.63 38.93
N SER A 4 7.97 23.74 38.35
CA SER A 4 7.09 24.81 37.86
C SER A 4 6.26 24.31 36.67
N ASN A 5 4.97 24.70 36.63
CA ASN A 5 4.03 24.32 35.56
C ASN A 5 4.50 24.74 34.16
N ILE A 6 5.46 25.68 34.08
CA ILE A 6 6.02 26.19 32.83
C ILE A 6 6.95 25.16 32.21
N LEU A 7 7.77 24.48 33.03
CA LEU A 7 8.71 23.46 32.56
C LEU A 7 7.95 22.24 32.00
N TRP A 8 6.84 21.87 32.64
CA TRP A 8 6.00 20.74 32.21
C TRP A 8 5.24 21.04 30.91
N SER A 9 4.78 22.28 30.74
CA SER A 9 4.11 22.73 29.51
C SER A 9 5.07 22.78 28.32
N ALA A 10 6.29 23.28 28.53
CA ALA A 10 7.31 23.33 27.49
C ALA A 10 7.80 21.93 27.06
N LEU A 11 7.99 21.02 28.02
CA LEU A 11 8.34 19.63 27.72
C LEU A 11 7.23 18.93 26.93
N LYS A 12 5.96 19.15 27.27
CA LYS A 12 4.83 18.62 26.48
C LYS A 12 4.84 19.11 25.04
N ALA A 13 5.17 20.37 24.77
CA ALA A 13 5.23 20.88 23.39
C ALA A 13 6.39 20.28 22.57
N ILE A 14 7.51 19.94 23.21
CA ILE A 14 8.68 19.33 22.56
C ILE A 14 8.43 17.84 22.23
N PHE A 15 7.70 17.14 23.10
CA PHE A 15 7.38 15.71 22.92
C PHE A 15 5.97 15.44 22.37
N ALA A 16 5.15 16.48 22.17
CA ALA A 16 3.86 16.34 21.53
C ALA A 16 4.10 15.92 20.09
N PRO A 17 3.61 14.75 19.65
CA PRO A 17 3.59 14.44 18.24
C PRO A 17 2.80 15.54 17.53
N ASN A 18 3.42 16.19 16.54
CA ASN A 18 2.74 17.18 15.71
C ASN A 18 1.57 16.47 15.01
N GLU A 19 0.33 16.88 15.30
CA GLU A 19 -0.89 16.23 14.78
C GLU A 19 -0.95 16.22 13.24
N GLU A 20 -0.11 17.01 12.56
CA GLU A 20 -0.03 17.12 11.10
C GLU A 20 1.18 16.42 10.46
N ALA A 21 2.02 15.72 11.23
CA ALA A 21 3.13 14.97 10.64
C ALA A 21 2.61 13.66 10.04
N LYS A 22 2.02 13.73 8.82
CA LYS A 22 2.00 12.58 7.91
C LYS A 22 3.44 12.18 7.67
N THR A 23 3.93 11.26 8.49
CA THR A 23 5.26 10.70 8.35
C THR A 23 5.20 9.89 7.07
N TYR A 24 5.62 10.46 5.94
CA TYR A 24 5.74 9.73 4.67
C TYR A 24 6.87 8.73 4.83
N ARG A 25 6.56 7.62 5.52
CA ARG A 25 7.42 6.46 5.61
C ARG A 25 7.64 5.99 4.17
N GLU A 26 8.88 5.71 3.81
CA GLU A 26 9.22 5.34 2.43
C GLU A 26 8.38 4.13 1.99
N ARG A 27 7.51 4.36 1.00
CA ARG A 27 6.71 3.32 0.35
C ARG A 27 7.53 2.66 -0.75
N ARG A 28 7.49 1.33 -0.81
CA ARG A 28 8.13 0.54 -1.88
C ARG A 28 7.30 -0.67 -2.24
N VAL A 29 7.44 -1.09 -3.49
CA VAL A 29 6.88 -2.33 -4.01
C VAL A 29 8.01 -3.22 -4.53
N LYS A 30 7.97 -4.51 -4.16
CA LYS A 30 8.83 -5.56 -4.70
C LYS A 30 7.98 -6.68 -5.30
N PHE A 31 8.58 -7.47 -6.17
CA PHE A 31 7.92 -8.58 -6.84
C PHE A 31 8.66 -9.89 -6.59
N GLU A 32 7.91 -10.93 -6.25
CA GLU A 32 8.37 -12.31 -6.25
C GLU A 32 7.66 -13.03 -7.39
N ASN A 33 8.42 -13.52 -8.38
CA ASN A 33 7.85 -14.16 -9.56
C ASN A 33 8.13 -15.67 -9.53
N ASN A 34 7.07 -16.47 -9.66
CA ASN A 34 7.09 -17.93 -9.73
C ASN A 34 6.48 -18.42 -11.05
N GLY A 35 6.84 -17.79 -12.17
CA GLY A 35 6.36 -18.12 -13.51
C GLY A 35 5.03 -17.43 -13.84
N ARG A 36 3.93 -18.19 -13.76
CA ARG A 36 2.57 -17.67 -14.05
C ARG A 36 1.91 -16.99 -12.86
N SER A 37 2.44 -17.21 -11.67
CA SER A 37 1.94 -16.62 -10.43
C SER A 37 3.08 -16.01 -9.65
N GLY A 38 2.76 -15.15 -8.69
CA GLY A 38 3.75 -14.49 -7.88
C GLY A 38 3.13 -13.75 -6.72
N TYR A 39 3.90 -12.79 -6.21
CA TYR A 39 3.45 -11.88 -5.17
C TYR A 39 3.96 -10.48 -5.43
N VAL A 40 3.12 -9.51 -5.12
CA VAL A 40 3.52 -8.12 -4.95
C VAL A 40 3.63 -7.83 -3.46
N ILE A 41 4.76 -7.25 -3.05
CA ILE A 41 5.07 -6.97 -1.65
C ILE A 41 5.17 -5.46 -1.49
N PHE A 42 4.16 -4.88 -0.86
CA PHE A 42 4.16 -3.50 -0.42
C PHE A 42 4.85 -3.38 0.94
N THR A 43 5.62 -2.31 1.15
CA THR A 43 6.21 -2.00 2.45
C THR A 43 6.16 -0.50 2.71
N GLU A 44 5.75 -0.13 3.93
CA GLU A 44 5.77 1.24 4.43
C GLU A 44 6.24 1.26 5.89
N GLY A 45 7.45 1.76 6.11
CA GLY A 45 8.13 1.64 7.41
C GLY A 45 8.33 0.19 7.80
N TYR A 46 7.74 -0.21 8.93
CA TYR A 46 7.82 -1.58 9.48
C TYR A 46 6.67 -2.49 9.06
N LYS A 47 5.62 -1.95 8.42
CA LYS A 47 4.46 -2.72 7.97
C LYS A 47 4.67 -3.18 6.53
N SER A 48 4.14 -4.35 6.20
CA SER A 48 4.18 -4.88 4.84
C SER A 48 2.91 -5.66 4.51
N ILE A 49 2.55 -5.67 3.24
CA ILE A 49 1.45 -6.47 2.70
C ILE A 49 2.01 -7.32 1.58
N ARG A 50 1.75 -8.63 1.63
CA ARG A 50 2.13 -9.58 0.57
C ARG A 50 0.86 -10.06 -0.12
N LEU A 51 0.67 -9.67 -1.37
CA LEU A 51 -0.54 -9.92 -2.15
C LEU A 51 -0.23 -10.87 -3.30
N TYR A 52 -1.09 -11.86 -3.51
CA TYR A 52 -0.92 -12.85 -4.58
C TYR A 52 -1.14 -12.22 -5.95
N THR A 53 -0.39 -12.66 -6.96
CA THR A 53 -0.57 -12.26 -8.35
C THR A 53 -0.62 -13.46 -9.28
N GLU A 54 -1.34 -13.31 -10.40
CA GLU A 54 -1.38 -14.33 -11.45
C GLU A 54 -1.56 -13.70 -12.83
N ILE A 55 -0.86 -14.27 -13.83
CA ILE A 55 -0.97 -13.90 -15.23
C ILE A 55 -2.36 -14.25 -15.75
N GLY A 56 -3.00 -13.26 -16.35
CA GLY A 56 -4.34 -13.39 -16.93
C GLY A 56 -4.33 -13.98 -18.34
N GLY A 57 -5.50 -13.93 -18.98
CA GLY A 57 -5.71 -14.33 -20.37
C GLY A 57 -6.43 -13.25 -21.19
N GLY A 58 -6.37 -13.38 -22.51
CA GLY A 58 -7.02 -12.44 -23.43
C GLY A 58 -6.47 -11.01 -23.29
N ASN A 59 -7.33 -10.08 -22.88
CA ASN A 59 -6.99 -8.68 -22.65
C ASN A 59 -6.42 -8.41 -21.25
N CYS A 60 -6.60 -9.34 -20.30
CA CYS A 60 -5.99 -9.26 -18.98
C CYS A 60 -4.52 -9.68 -19.07
N ILE A 61 -3.64 -8.81 -18.58
CA ILE A 61 -2.19 -9.05 -18.49
C ILE A 61 -1.92 -9.91 -17.25
N PHE A 62 -2.35 -9.42 -16.09
CA PHE A 62 -2.30 -10.11 -14.81
C PHE A 62 -3.25 -9.42 -13.83
N TYR A 63 -3.47 -10.04 -12.67
CA TYR A 63 -4.23 -9.46 -11.59
C TYR A 63 -3.53 -9.65 -10.25
N VAL A 64 -3.88 -8.80 -9.29
CA VAL A 64 -3.44 -8.86 -7.89
C VAL A 64 -4.67 -9.18 -7.05
N VAL A 65 -4.62 -10.19 -6.20
CA VAL A 65 -5.69 -10.50 -5.22
C VAL A 65 -5.50 -9.60 -4.01
N ILE A 66 -6.56 -8.89 -3.63
CA ILE A 66 -6.56 -7.92 -2.52
C ILE A 66 -7.63 -8.28 -1.49
N PRO A 67 -7.44 -7.96 -0.20
CA PRO A 67 -8.50 -8.08 0.78
C PRO A 67 -9.69 -7.20 0.42
N SER A 68 -10.90 -7.71 0.66
CA SER A 68 -12.11 -6.88 0.63
C SER A 68 -12.05 -5.78 1.69
N ARG A 69 -12.94 -4.79 1.60
CA ARG A 69 -13.03 -3.71 2.60
C ARG A 69 -13.20 -4.25 4.02
N ASP A 70 -14.05 -5.27 4.18
CA ASP A 70 -14.34 -5.90 5.48
C ASP A 70 -13.16 -6.72 6.04
N GLU A 71 -12.27 -7.19 5.17
CA GLU A 71 -11.10 -7.99 5.54
C GLU A 71 -9.84 -7.14 5.70
N TRP A 72 -9.85 -5.90 5.22
CA TRP A 72 -8.66 -5.06 5.03
C TRP A 72 -7.86 -4.86 6.29
N GLU A 73 -8.46 -4.30 7.35
CA GLU A 73 -7.73 -3.95 8.57
C GLU A 73 -7.20 -5.20 9.27
N LYS A 74 -7.98 -6.29 9.23
CA LYS A 74 -7.61 -7.57 9.83
C LYS A 74 -6.43 -8.23 9.13
N GLN A 75 -6.36 -8.14 7.79
CA GLN A 75 -5.32 -8.83 7.02
C GLN A 75 -4.07 -7.98 6.76
N THR A 76 -4.18 -6.66 6.81
CA THR A 76 -3.10 -5.74 6.41
C THR A 76 -2.55 -4.90 7.55
N GLU A 77 -3.28 -4.77 8.66
CA GLU A 77 -3.00 -3.85 9.77
C GLU A 77 -2.98 -2.36 9.37
N TYR A 78 -3.39 -2.02 8.13
CA TYR A 78 -3.64 -0.64 7.71
C TYR A 78 -5.10 -0.28 7.93
N SER A 79 -5.36 0.99 8.19
CA SER A 79 -6.75 1.44 8.34
C SER A 79 -7.50 1.36 7.02
N LEU A 80 -8.82 1.22 7.09
CA LEU A 80 -9.66 1.22 5.89
C LEU A 80 -9.56 2.54 5.10
N ASP A 81 -9.30 3.65 5.79
CA ASP A 81 -9.13 4.98 5.18
C ASP A 81 -7.87 5.08 4.30
N GLU A 82 -6.84 4.29 4.61
CA GLU A 82 -5.59 4.20 3.83
C GLU A 82 -5.71 3.22 2.65
N ARG A 83 -6.77 2.41 2.59
CA ARG A 83 -6.89 1.31 1.61
C ARG A 83 -6.73 1.79 0.18
N ASP A 84 -7.53 2.76 -0.22
CA ASP A 84 -7.61 3.15 -1.63
C ASP A 84 -6.31 3.85 -2.10
N GLU A 85 -5.64 4.62 -1.22
CA GLU A 85 -4.34 5.22 -1.55
C GLU A 85 -3.20 4.18 -1.63
N ILE A 86 -3.20 3.16 -0.78
CA ILE A 86 -2.22 2.08 -0.81
C ILE A 86 -2.40 1.23 -2.07
N LEU A 87 -3.65 0.84 -2.36
CA LEU A 87 -3.97 0.06 -3.55
C LEU A 87 -3.61 0.81 -4.83
N LYS A 88 -3.87 2.13 -4.88
CA LYS A 88 -3.44 2.98 -5.99
C LYS A 88 -1.92 2.99 -6.14
N PHE A 89 -1.17 3.17 -5.05
CA PHE A 89 0.29 3.15 -5.09
C PHE A 89 0.83 1.81 -5.61
N ILE A 90 0.28 0.70 -5.13
CA ILE A 90 0.64 -0.65 -5.60
C ILE A 90 0.33 -0.79 -7.08
N ALA A 91 -0.84 -0.34 -7.53
CA ALA A 91 -1.26 -0.44 -8.92
C ALA A 91 -0.37 0.38 -9.87
N ASP A 92 0.00 1.60 -9.48
CA ASP A 92 0.88 2.46 -10.27
C ASP A 92 2.29 1.86 -10.38
N GLU A 93 2.84 1.30 -9.30
CA GLU A 93 4.14 0.62 -9.34
C GLU A 93 4.09 -0.69 -10.13
N CYS A 94 2.99 -1.44 -10.06
CA CYS A 94 2.71 -2.58 -10.92
C CYS A 94 2.72 -2.21 -12.41
N LEU A 95 2.01 -1.14 -12.81
CA LEU A 95 2.06 -0.64 -14.19
C LEU A 95 3.49 -0.32 -14.60
N LYS A 96 4.20 0.45 -13.78
CA LYS A 96 5.55 0.93 -14.08
C LYS A 96 6.58 -0.19 -14.22
N GLN A 97 6.50 -1.23 -13.38
CA GLN A 97 7.54 -2.25 -13.28
C GLN A 97 7.19 -3.58 -13.96
N GLN A 98 5.91 -3.95 -14.05
CA GLN A 98 5.47 -5.26 -14.58
C GLN A 98 4.81 -5.17 -15.95
N THR A 99 4.51 -3.97 -16.46
CA THR A 99 4.04 -3.81 -17.84
C THR A 99 5.14 -3.23 -18.72
N SER A 100 5.27 -3.75 -19.94
CA SER A 100 6.18 -3.17 -20.93
C SER A 100 5.69 -1.77 -21.33
N LYS A 101 6.49 -0.99 -22.08
CA LYS A 101 6.10 0.35 -22.60
C LYS A 101 4.80 0.37 -23.44
N ALA A 102 4.18 -0.79 -23.67
CA ALA A 102 2.82 -0.88 -24.19
C ALA A 102 1.85 -0.14 -23.25
N LYS A 103 0.87 0.54 -23.84
CA LYS A 103 -0.14 1.26 -23.07
C LYS A 103 -0.97 0.21 -22.31
N ALA A 104 -0.85 0.18 -20.99
CA ALA A 104 -1.67 -0.63 -20.10
C ALA A 104 -2.46 0.28 -19.15
N PHE A 105 -3.54 -0.24 -18.57
CA PHE A 105 -4.32 0.43 -17.53
C PHE A 105 -4.78 -0.60 -16.50
N TYR A 106 -5.27 -0.15 -15.35
CA TYR A 106 -5.83 -1.03 -14.33
C TYR A 106 -7.22 -0.59 -13.89
N GLU A 107 -7.97 -1.55 -13.35
CA GLU A 107 -9.20 -1.33 -12.61
C GLU A 107 -9.06 -1.95 -11.22
N VAL A 108 -9.54 -1.24 -10.19
CA VAL A 108 -9.57 -1.74 -8.81
C VAL A 108 -11.01 -2.20 -8.53
N GLU A 109 -11.16 -3.50 -8.34
CA GLU A 109 -12.41 -4.15 -7.94
C GLU A 109 -12.42 -4.40 -6.43
N GLU A 110 -13.47 -5.05 -5.91
CA GLU A 110 -13.57 -5.33 -4.47
C GLU A 110 -12.44 -6.26 -3.96
N LYS A 111 -12.08 -7.28 -4.75
CA LYS A 111 -11.09 -8.31 -4.37
C LYS A 111 -9.91 -8.43 -5.33
N HIS A 112 -9.85 -7.60 -6.37
CA HIS A 112 -8.76 -7.64 -7.34
C HIS A 112 -8.31 -6.25 -7.79
N ILE A 113 -7.03 -6.13 -8.17
CA ILE A 113 -6.58 -5.11 -9.11
C ILE A 113 -6.30 -5.83 -10.42
N VAL A 114 -6.99 -5.47 -11.49
CA VAL A 114 -6.86 -6.14 -12.79
C VAL A 114 -6.15 -5.23 -13.78
N PHE A 115 -5.12 -5.74 -14.45
CA PHE A 115 -4.32 -4.98 -15.41
C PHE A 115 -4.65 -5.41 -16.84
N TYR A 116 -4.97 -4.45 -17.69
CA TYR A 116 -5.40 -4.69 -19.06
C TYR A 116 -4.46 -4.07 -20.09
N LYS A 117 -4.45 -4.68 -21.28
CA LYS A 117 -3.91 -4.06 -22.50
C LYS A 117 -4.84 -2.92 -22.92
N LYS A 118 -4.29 -1.79 -23.35
CA LYS A 118 -5.06 -0.70 -23.97
C LYS A 118 -5.35 -0.98 -25.44
#